data_AF-A0A4U3KD75-F1
#
_entry.id   AF-A0A4U3KD75-F1
#
_cell.length_a   1.000
_cell.length_b   1.000
_cell.length_c   1.000
_cell.angle_alpha   90.00
_cell.angle_beta   90.00
_cell.angle_gamma   90.00
#
_symmetry.space_group_name_H-M   'P 1'
#
loop_
_entity.id
_entity.type
_entity.pdbx_description
1 polymer ?
#
loop_
_entity_poly.entity_id
_entity_poly.type
_entity_poly.pdbx_seq_one_letter_code
_entity_poly.pdbx_strand_id
1 'polypeptide(L)'
;WASLLNSLGVNVTIIEFLDRLLINESATISKELKKRLEQRGINILLGSKVQEAKVTGQKVQVEVAGQETLIVDKVMVAIGRQPNINKLGLQNTSVKYTDKGIEINEFYQTTEGHIYAIGDCIDTLQLAHVAMKEGELAVQHLLGETVEPLNYTNVPRGVYTNPEIASVGYTRETLPADKEVVIGTFNFNG
;
A
#
# COMPACT_ATOMS: atom_id res chain seq x y z
N TRP A 1 -3.95 -11.66 -0.39
CA TRP A 1 -3.37 -12.98 -0.01
C TRP A 1 -4.17 -13.73 1.04
N ALA A 2 -4.27 -13.23 2.28
CA ALA A 2 -4.96 -13.93 3.37
C ALA A 2 -6.36 -14.44 2.99
N SER A 3 -7.16 -13.57 2.34
CA SER A 3 -8.49 -13.91 1.83
C SER A 3 -8.50 -15.08 0.85
N LEU A 4 -7.54 -15.14 -0.09
CA LEU A 4 -7.41 -16.23 -1.06
C LEU A 4 -6.98 -17.53 -0.38
N LEU A 5 -5.91 -17.49 0.43
CA LEU A 5 -5.34 -18.67 1.07
C LEU A 5 -6.35 -19.33 2.03
N ASN A 6 -7.07 -18.52 2.80
CA ASN A 6 -8.16 -19.01 3.65
C ASN A 6 -9.27 -19.68 2.84
N SER A 7 -9.67 -19.12 1.69
CA SER A 7 -10.62 -19.77 0.77
C SER A 7 -10.14 -21.11 0.22
N LEU A 8 -8.81 -21.33 0.15
CA LEU A 8 -8.20 -22.60 -0.24
C LEU A 8 -8.00 -23.57 0.94
N GLY A 9 -8.53 -23.25 2.13
CA GLY A 9 -8.47 -24.10 3.32
C GLY A 9 -7.20 -23.93 4.16
N VAL A 10 -6.39 -22.90 3.91
CA VAL A 10 -5.21 -22.61 4.74
C VAL A 10 -5.64 -21.93 6.04
N ASN A 11 -5.09 -22.38 7.17
CA ASN A 11 -5.19 -21.67 8.44
C ASN A 11 -4.29 -20.43 8.39
N VAL A 12 -4.90 -19.24 8.38
CA VAL A 12 -4.18 -17.97 8.20
C VAL A 12 -4.21 -17.16 9.49
N THR A 13 -3.04 -16.70 9.91
CA THR A 13 -2.87 -15.63 10.90
C THR A 13 -2.25 -14.42 10.20
N ILE A 14 -2.89 -13.25 10.32
CA ILE A 14 -2.32 -11.95 9.94
C ILE A 14 -1.72 -11.32 11.19
N ILE A 15 -0.47 -10.87 11.10
CA ILE A 15 0.20 -10.11 12.17
C ILE A 15 0.46 -8.71 11.62
N GLU A 16 -0.10 -7.70 12.28
CA GLU A 16 0.02 -6.29 11.92
C GLU A 16 0.57 -5.52 13.11
N PHE A 17 1.59 -4.70 12.85
CA PHE A 17 2.23 -3.88 13.86
C PHE A 17 1.32 -2.73 14.30
N LEU A 18 0.55 -2.18 13.36
CA LEU A 18 -0.40 -1.11 13.62
C LEU A 18 -1.67 -1.62 14.31
N ASP A 19 -2.46 -0.69 14.83
CA ASP A 19 -3.71 -0.96 15.54
C ASP A 19 -4.89 -1.30 14.63
N ARG A 20 -4.71 -1.23 13.31
CA ARG A 20 -5.73 -1.55 12.30
C ARG A 20 -5.12 -2.03 10.98
N LEU A 21 -5.87 -2.88 10.27
CA LEU A 21 -5.59 -3.24 8.89
C LEU A 21 -5.85 -2.05 7.96
N LEU A 22 -5.12 -1.99 6.83
CA LEU A 22 -5.31 -0.98 5.79
C LEU A 22 -5.32 0.46 6.34
N ILE A 23 -4.21 0.91 6.92
CA ILE A 23 -4.12 2.23 7.59
C ILE A 23 -4.52 3.42 6.68
N ASN A 24 -4.33 3.27 5.37
CA ASN A 24 -4.67 4.27 4.35
C ASN A 24 -6.16 4.30 3.98
N GLU A 25 -6.96 3.37 4.50
CA GLU A 25 -8.41 3.38 4.38
C GLU A 25 -9.06 4.00 5.63
N SER A 26 -10.35 4.34 5.52
CA SER A 26 -11.09 4.86 6.67
C SER A 26 -11.18 3.82 7.80
N ALA A 27 -11.16 4.28 9.05
CA ALA A 27 -11.29 3.40 10.22
C ALA A 27 -12.52 2.46 10.15
N THR A 28 -13.63 2.94 9.58
CA THR A 28 -14.86 2.16 9.40
C THR A 28 -14.66 0.98 8.46
N ILE A 29 -13.97 1.19 7.33
CA ILE A 29 -13.64 0.13 6.37
C ILE A 29 -12.69 -0.89 7.01
N SER A 30 -11.63 -0.43 7.68
CA SER A 30 -10.69 -1.31 8.38
C SER A 30 -11.38 -2.21 9.41
N LYS A 31 -12.31 -1.63 10.19
CA LYS A 31 -13.09 -2.36 11.20
C LYS A 31 -14.00 -3.42 10.57
N GLU A 32 -14.72 -3.07 9.51
CA GLU A 32 -15.61 -4.01 8.83
C GLU A 32 -14.81 -5.13 8.13
N LEU A 33 -13.69 -4.80 7.47
CA LEU A 33 -12.81 -5.80 6.87
C LEU A 33 -12.32 -6.81 7.93
N LYS A 34 -11.80 -6.32 9.06
CA LYS A 34 -11.32 -7.18 10.15
C LYS A 34 -12.42 -8.15 10.58
N LYS A 35 -13.62 -7.63 10.85
CA LYS A 35 -14.78 -8.44 11.23
C LYS A 35 -15.10 -9.51 10.18
N ARG A 36 -15.09 -9.16 8.90
CA ARG A 36 -15.39 -10.10 7.80
C ARG A 36 -14.34 -11.18 7.64
N LEU A 37 -13.06 -10.85 7.79
CA LEU A 37 -11.97 -11.82 7.74
C LEU A 37 -12.01 -12.76 8.96
N GLU A 38 -12.29 -12.26 10.16
CA GLU A 38 -12.44 -13.07 11.37
C GLU A 38 -13.65 -14.01 11.29
N GLN A 39 -14.78 -13.56 10.76
CA GLN A 39 -15.95 -14.41 10.49
C GLN A 39 -15.65 -15.57 9.54
N ARG A 40 -14.62 -15.43 8.70
CA ARG A 40 -14.14 -16.49 7.80
C ARG A 40 -13.07 -17.38 8.41
N GLY A 41 -12.76 -17.21 9.69
CA GLY A 41 -11.78 -18.00 10.43
C GLY A 41 -10.32 -17.55 10.26
N ILE A 42 -10.09 -16.32 9.77
CA ILE A 42 -8.73 -15.75 9.74
C ILE A 42 -8.42 -15.15 11.11
N ASN A 43 -7.32 -15.56 11.73
CA ASN A 43 -6.82 -14.96 12.96
C ASN A 43 -6.10 -13.65 12.65
N ILE A 44 -6.32 -12.60 13.44
CA ILE A 44 -5.73 -11.27 13.20
C ILE A 44 -5.16 -10.73 14.52
N LEU A 45 -3.85 -10.52 14.53
CA LEU A 45 -3.08 -9.96 15.64
C LEU A 45 -2.68 -8.53 15.28
N LEU A 46 -3.41 -7.55 15.80
CA LEU A 46 -3.11 -6.11 15.64
C LEU A 46 -2.20 -5.64 16.78
N GLY A 47 -1.54 -4.49 16.61
CA GLY A 47 -0.63 -3.92 17.62
C GLY A 47 0.53 -4.86 17.96
N SER A 48 0.87 -5.78 17.05
CA SER A 48 1.70 -6.95 17.34
C SER A 48 3.04 -6.84 16.62
N LYS A 49 4.12 -6.76 17.38
CA LYS A 49 5.48 -6.64 16.84
C LYS A 49 6.11 -8.02 16.67
N VAL A 50 6.36 -8.43 15.43
CA VAL A 50 7.21 -9.59 15.13
C VAL A 50 8.66 -9.24 15.50
N GLN A 51 9.30 -10.09 16.30
CA GLN A 51 10.68 -9.92 16.75
C GLN A 51 11.64 -10.76 15.88
N GLU A 52 11.27 -12.01 15.61
CA GLU A 52 12.06 -12.94 14.80
C GLU A 52 11.13 -13.90 14.05
N ALA A 53 11.56 -14.34 12.86
CA ALA A 53 10.99 -15.48 12.16
C ALA A 53 12.12 -16.41 11.72
N LYS A 54 12.19 -17.61 12.32
CA LYS A 54 13.28 -18.56 12.13
C LYS A 54 12.77 -19.88 11.56
N VAL A 55 13.41 -20.34 10.48
CA VAL A 55 13.13 -21.66 9.90
C VAL A 55 13.74 -22.74 10.78
N THR A 56 12.91 -23.67 11.27
CA THR A 56 13.30 -24.81 12.10
C THR A 56 12.81 -26.11 11.46
N GLY A 57 13.70 -26.82 10.76
CA GLY A 57 13.33 -27.99 9.98
C GLY A 57 12.37 -27.64 8.85
N GLN A 58 11.15 -28.18 8.89
CA GLN A 58 10.09 -27.93 7.89
C GLN A 58 9.07 -26.86 8.34
N LYS A 59 9.26 -26.25 9.51
CA LYS A 59 8.36 -25.24 10.09
C LYS A 59 9.10 -23.91 10.24
N VAL A 60 8.35 -22.85 10.54
CA VAL A 60 8.86 -21.53 10.91
C VAL A 60 8.35 -21.20 12.31
N GLN A 61 9.27 -20.85 13.21
CA GLN A 61 8.97 -20.28 14.51
C GLN A 61 8.92 -18.75 14.38
N VAL A 62 7.81 -18.14 14.77
CA VAL A 62 7.61 -16.69 14.72
C VAL A 62 7.43 -16.16 16.13
N GLU A 63 8.36 -15.33 16.56
CA GLU A 63 8.32 -14.65 17.85
C GLU A 63 7.57 -13.33 17.71
N VAL A 64 6.52 -13.15 18.50
CA VAL A 64 5.72 -11.94 18.55
C VAL A 64 5.79 -11.40 19.98
N ALA A 65 6.17 -10.14 20.13
CA ALA A 65 6.38 -9.53 21.43
C ALA A 65 5.14 -9.66 22.32
N GLY A 66 5.30 -10.27 23.51
CA GLY A 66 4.21 -10.45 24.47
C GLY A 66 3.21 -11.56 24.12
N GLN A 67 3.51 -12.42 23.15
CA GLN A 67 2.68 -13.58 22.80
C GLN A 67 3.49 -14.88 22.81
N GLU A 68 2.81 -16.01 22.80
CA GLU A 68 3.44 -17.32 22.59
C GLU A 68 4.03 -17.43 21.18
N THR A 69 5.15 -18.13 21.05
CA THR A 69 5.80 -18.39 19.76
C THR A 69 4.85 -19.16 18.84
N LEU A 70 4.58 -18.60 17.66
CA LEU A 70 3.75 -19.25 16.66
C LEU A 70 4.60 -20.24 15.85
N ILE A 71 4.10 -21.46 15.66
CA ILE A 71 4.73 -22.47 14.80
C ILE A 71 3.86 -22.65 13.55
N VAL A 72 4.38 -22.28 12.39
CA VAL A 72 3.65 -22.30 11.12
C VAL A 72 4.43 -23.02 10.02
N ASP A 73 3.75 -23.47 8.97
CA ASP A 73 4.40 -24.09 7.81
C ASP A 73 5.14 -23.09 6.92
N LYS A 74 4.59 -21.88 6.79
CA LYS A 74 5.09 -20.82 5.91
C LYS A 74 4.82 -19.46 6.52
N VAL A 75 5.69 -18.51 6.19
CA VAL A 75 5.52 -17.07 6.48
C VAL A 75 5.54 -16.32 5.16
N MET A 76 4.57 -15.43 4.96
CA MET A 76 4.54 -14.49 3.84
C MET A 76 4.82 -13.08 4.39
N VAL A 77 5.93 -12.49 3.97
CA VAL A 77 6.30 -11.13 4.36
C VAL A 77 5.68 -10.14 3.38
N ALA A 78 4.74 -9.33 3.86
CA ALA A 78 3.98 -8.37 3.05
C ALA A 78 3.84 -7.01 3.78
N ILE A 79 4.96 -6.51 4.31
CA ILE A 79 5.00 -5.30 5.18
C ILE A 79 5.24 -3.99 4.43
N GLY A 80 5.41 -4.03 3.12
CA GLY A 80 5.69 -2.85 2.31
C GLY A 80 6.50 -3.16 1.05
N ARG A 81 6.84 -2.12 0.32
CA ARG A 81 7.65 -2.14 -0.90
C ARG A 81 8.70 -1.04 -0.81
N GLN A 82 9.79 -1.19 -1.54
CA GLN A 82 10.84 -0.19 -1.67
C GLN A 82 11.10 0.10 -3.15
N PRO A 83 11.42 1.35 -3.52
CA PRO A 83 11.83 1.72 -4.86
C PRO A 83 13.04 0.90 -5.33
N ASN A 84 12.98 0.37 -6.54
CA ASN A 84 14.11 -0.33 -7.14
C ASN A 84 15.01 0.64 -7.93
N ILE A 85 15.81 1.42 -7.20
CA ILE A 85 16.66 2.48 -7.78
C ILE A 85 18.16 2.15 -7.68
N ASN A 86 18.48 1.00 -7.09
CA ASN A 86 19.85 0.52 -6.95
C ASN A 86 20.41 -0.01 -8.27
N LYS A 87 21.71 0.18 -8.49
CA LYS A 87 22.44 -0.34 -9.66
C LYS A 87 21.93 0.18 -11.02
N LEU A 88 21.23 1.31 -11.03
CA LEU A 88 20.80 2.01 -12.26
C LEU A 88 21.86 2.96 -12.82
N GLY A 89 22.99 3.15 -12.13
CA GLY A 89 24.02 4.10 -12.56
C GLY A 89 23.70 5.56 -12.23
N LEU A 90 22.68 5.84 -11.42
CA LEU A 90 22.28 7.19 -11.01
C LEU A 90 23.43 7.97 -10.35
N GLN A 91 24.37 7.28 -9.70
CA GLN A 91 25.56 7.91 -9.11
C GLN A 91 26.50 8.56 -10.15
N ASN A 92 26.32 8.25 -11.43
CA ASN A 92 27.08 8.82 -12.55
C ASN A 92 26.33 9.96 -13.25
N THR A 93 25.17 10.38 -12.73
CA THR A 93 24.34 11.46 -13.29
C THR A 93 24.10 12.53 -12.23
N SER A 94 23.48 13.65 -12.60
CA SER A 94 23.02 14.65 -11.61
C SER A 94 21.65 14.32 -11.00
N VAL A 95 21.07 13.14 -11.33
CA VAL A 95 19.76 12.72 -10.82
C VAL A 95 19.83 12.53 -9.32
N LYS A 96 19.04 13.32 -8.59
CA LYS A 96 18.85 13.18 -7.15
C LYS A 96 17.85 12.08 -6.82
N TYR A 97 18.11 11.37 -5.73
CA TYR A 97 17.24 10.32 -5.21
C TYR A 97 17.48 10.13 -3.70
N THR A 98 16.49 9.58 -3.02
CA THR A 98 16.55 9.19 -1.60
C THR A 98 16.09 7.74 -1.45
N ASP A 99 16.10 7.20 -0.23
CA ASP A 99 15.52 5.88 0.05
C ASP A 99 14.02 5.78 -0.28
N LYS A 100 13.34 6.93 -0.47
CA LYS A 100 11.94 7.01 -0.87
C LYS A 100 11.72 6.99 -2.39
N GLY A 101 12.78 7.18 -3.20
CA GLY A 101 12.69 7.15 -4.66
C GLY A 101 13.50 8.25 -5.33
N ILE A 102 13.40 8.31 -6.67
CA ILE A 102 13.99 9.36 -7.50
C ILE A 102 13.23 10.67 -7.27
N GLU A 103 13.97 11.77 -7.09
CA GLU A 103 13.37 13.10 -6.95
C GLU A 103 12.89 13.60 -8.32
N ILE A 104 11.65 14.10 -8.34
CA ILE A 104 10.97 14.61 -9.53
C ILE A 104 10.28 15.95 -9.25
N ASN A 105 10.03 16.72 -10.30
CA ASN A 105 9.07 17.84 -10.25
C ASN A 105 7.63 17.36 -10.48
N GLU A 106 6.66 18.28 -10.50
CA GLU A 106 5.24 17.95 -10.72
C GLU A 106 4.91 17.31 -12.08
N PHE A 107 5.88 17.27 -13.01
CA PHE A 107 5.77 16.66 -14.33
C PHE A 107 6.68 15.45 -14.51
N TYR A 108 7.11 14.83 -13.40
CA TYR A 108 7.89 13.59 -13.40
C TYR A 108 9.30 13.71 -13.97
N GLN A 109 9.76 14.94 -14.21
CA GLN A 109 11.10 15.23 -14.70
C GLN A 109 12.07 15.23 -13.53
N THR A 110 13.22 14.59 -13.71
CA THR A 110 14.27 14.57 -12.69
C THR A 110 15.08 15.88 -12.71
N THR A 111 16.10 15.96 -11.86
CA THR A 111 17.08 17.05 -11.88
C THR A 111 17.94 17.09 -13.16
N GLU A 112 17.97 16.00 -13.94
CA GLU A 112 18.48 15.98 -15.31
C GLU A 112 17.31 16.16 -16.28
N GLY A 113 17.25 17.27 -17.00
CA GLY A 113 16.05 17.65 -17.77
C GLY A 113 15.65 16.71 -18.91
N HIS A 114 16.51 15.77 -19.30
CA HIS A 114 16.22 14.76 -20.32
C HIS A 114 15.88 13.40 -19.73
N ILE A 115 15.77 13.29 -18.40
CA ILE A 115 15.47 12.06 -17.67
C ILE A 115 14.19 12.25 -16.85
N TYR A 116 13.30 11.28 -16.95
CA TYR A 116 12.01 11.22 -16.25
C TYR A 116 11.93 9.94 -15.41
N ALA A 117 11.13 9.97 -14.34
CA ALA A 117 10.88 8.81 -13.48
C ALA A 117 9.40 8.77 -13.06
N ILE A 118 8.80 7.57 -13.10
CA ILE A 118 7.37 7.35 -12.86
C ILE A 118 7.15 6.04 -12.08
N GLY A 119 5.98 5.91 -11.47
CA GLY A 119 5.54 4.71 -10.78
C GLY A 119 6.33 4.42 -9.51
N ASP A 120 6.45 3.15 -9.15
CA ASP A 120 7.02 2.72 -7.87
C ASP A 120 8.49 3.12 -7.62
N CYS A 121 9.19 3.75 -8.58
CA CYS A 121 10.53 4.28 -8.38
C CYS A 121 10.57 5.74 -7.87
N ILE A 122 9.42 6.41 -7.75
CA ILE A 122 9.25 7.75 -7.17
C ILE A 122 8.39 7.70 -5.90
N ASP A 123 8.40 8.76 -5.09
CA ASP A 123 7.68 8.85 -3.80
C ASP A 123 6.19 9.20 -3.99
N THR A 124 5.46 8.36 -4.72
CA THR A 124 4.02 8.52 -5.02
C THR A 124 3.22 7.24 -4.71
N LEU A 125 1.92 7.22 -5.05
CA LEU A 125 1.07 6.04 -4.84
C LEU A 125 1.51 4.87 -5.73
N GLN A 126 1.93 3.78 -5.10
CA GLN A 126 2.43 2.55 -5.75
C GLN A 126 1.29 1.69 -6.33
N LEU A 127 0.64 2.19 -7.38
CA LEU A 127 -0.50 1.56 -8.05
C LEU A 127 -0.29 1.54 -9.56
N ALA A 128 -0.65 0.43 -10.20
CA ALA A 128 -0.42 0.26 -11.64
C ALA A 128 -1.06 1.37 -12.50
N HIS A 129 -2.31 1.73 -12.22
CA HIS A 129 -3.00 2.79 -12.96
C HIS A 129 -2.43 4.19 -12.68
N VAL A 130 -1.78 4.39 -11.52
CA VAL A 130 -1.04 5.62 -11.21
C VAL A 130 0.19 5.69 -12.09
N ALA A 131 1.04 4.65 -12.09
CA ALA A 131 2.23 4.60 -12.94
C ALA A 131 1.90 4.79 -14.43
N MET A 132 0.79 4.23 -14.92
CA MET A 132 0.31 4.45 -16.28
C MET A 132 0.00 5.93 -16.54
N LYS A 133 -0.72 6.59 -15.64
CA LYS A 133 -1.09 8.00 -15.81
C LYS A 133 0.10 8.94 -15.66
N GLU A 134 0.98 8.68 -14.70
CA GLU A 134 2.25 9.41 -14.54
C GLU A 134 3.10 9.32 -15.82
N GLY A 135 3.18 8.14 -16.44
CA GLY A 135 3.88 7.95 -17.71
C GLY A 135 3.26 8.73 -18.88
N GLU A 136 1.94 8.75 -18.99
CA GLU A 136 1.23 9.56 -19.99
C GLU A 136 1.58 11.05 -19.84
N LEU A 137 1.48 11.58 -18.62
CA LEU A 137 1.75 12.99 -18.31
C LEU A 137 3.22 13.36 -18.49
N ALA A 138 4.15 12.47 -18.13
CA ALA A 138 5.58 12.66 -18.34
C ALA A 138 5.91 12.81 -19.84
N VAL A 139 5.30 11.98 -20.69
CA VAL A 139 5.50 12.05 -22.15
C VAL A 139 4.87 13.32 -22.74
N GLN A 140 3.66 13.70 -22.31
CA GLN A 140 3.04 14.96 -22.76
C GLN A 140 3.93 16.16 -22.42
N HIS A 141 4.48 16.20 -21.19
CA HIS A 141 5.41 17.24 -20.78
C HIS A 141 6.71 17.22 -21.60
N LEU A 142 7.29 16.03 -21.83
CA LEU A 142 8.47 15.87 -22.69
C LEU A 142 8.25 16.46 -24.10
N LEU A 143 7.02 16.35 -24.63
CA LEU A 143 6.63 16.88 -25.94
C LEU A 143 6.29 18.37 -25.93
N GLY A 144 6.33 19.04 -24.77
CA GLY A 144 6.00 20.46 -24.62
C GLY A 144 4.50 20.77 -24.67
N GLU A 145 3.65 19.77 -24.41
CA GLU A 145 2.21 19.96 -24.29
C GLU A 145 1.85 20.65 -22.96
N THR A 146 0.67 21.27 -22.91
CA THR A 146 0.12 21.78 -21.64
C THR A 146 -0.38 20.61 -20.80
N VAL A 147 0.27 20.37 -19.66
CA VAL A 147 -0.04 19.26 -18.76
C VAL A 147 -0.62 19.79 -17.44
N GLU A 148 -1.72 19.21 -16.99
CA GLU A 148 -2.20 19.38 -15.62
C GLU A 148 -1.60 18.30 -14.72
N PRO A 149 -0.97 18.65 -13.58
CA PRO A 149 -0.44 17.66 -12.65
C PRO A 149 -1.50 16.70 -12.11
N LEU A 150 -1.10 15.46 -11.85
CA LEU A 150 -2.01 14.46 -11.30
C LEU A 150 -2.48 14.85 -9.89
N ASN A 151 -3.79 14.92 -9.69
CA ASN A 151 -4.37 15.07 -8.36
C ASN A 151 -4.46 13.70 -7.67
N TYR A 152 -3.44 13.37 -6.87
CA TYR A 152 -3.35 12.09 -6.15
C TYR A 152 -4.50 11.82 -5.18
N THR A 153 -5.20 12.86 -4.70
CA THR A 153 -6.40 12.69 -3.86
C THR A 153 -7.52 11.97 -4.64
N ASN A 154 -7.61 12.18 -5.94
CA ASN A 154 -8.67 11.62 -6.79
C ASN A 154 -8.31 10.25 -7.36
N VAL A 155 -7.19 9.65 -6.93
CA VAL A 155 -6.77 8.32 -7.37
C VAL A 155 -7.58 7.25 -6.64
N PRO A 156 -8.32 6.39 -7.36
CA PRO A 156 -9.05 5.29 -6.75
C PRO A 156 -8.12 4.19 -6.27
N ARG A 157 -8.50 3.51 -5.19
CA ARG A 157 -7.77 2.38 -4.62
C ARG A 157 -8.71 1.20 -4.48
N GLY A 158 -8.18 0.01 -4.74
CA GLY A 158 -8.92 -1.25 -4.69
C GLY A 158 -8.17 -2.30 -3.88
N VAL A 159 -8.89 -3.01 -3.01
CA VAL A 159 -8.41 -4.22 -2.33
C VAL A 159 -9.35 -5.37 -2.68
N TYR A 160 -8.84 -6.31 -3.48
CA TYR A 160 -9.58 -7.44 -4.03
C TYR A 160 -9.67 -8.61 -3.04
N THR A 161 -10.12 -8.34 -1.82
CA THR A 161 -10.54 -9.35 -0.85
C THR A 161 -11.99 -9.77 -1.11
N ASN A 162 -12.51 -10.72 -0.35
CA ASN A 162 -13.95 -10.97 -0.29
C ASN A 162 -14.48 -10.64 1.13
N PRO A 163 -15.27 -9.55 1.31
CA PRO A 163 -15.73 -8.62 0.26
C PRO A 163 -14.60 -7.71 -0.27
N GLU A 164 -14.83 -7.13 -1.45
CA GLU A 164 -13.94 -6.14 -2.06
C GLU A 164 -14.04 -4.80 -1.33
N ILE A 165 -12.96 -4.02 -1.39
CA ILE A 165 -12.92 -2.64 -0.90
C ILE A 165 -12.51 -1.75 -2.07
N ALA A 166 -13.25 -0.66 -2.26
CA ALA A 166 -12.89 0.41 -3.17
C ALA A 166 -13.03 1.75 -2.44
N SER A 167 -12.09 2.66 -2.66
CA SER A 167 -12.12 4.00 -2.09
C SER A 167 -11.48 5.01 -3.04
N VAL A 168 -11.85 6.28 -2.89
CA VAL A 168 -11.25 7.43 -3.58
C VAL A 168 -11.47 8.67 -2.73
N GLY A 169 -10.57 9.66 -2.83
CA GLY A 169 -10.70 10.90 -2.08
C GLY A 169 -10.18 10.79 -0.65
N TYR A 170 -10.61 11.75 0.17
CA TYR A 170 -10.21 11.92 1.55
C TYR A 170 -10.89 10.89 2.47
N THR A 171 -10.15 10.44 3.48
CA THR A 171 -10.74 9.88 4.70
C THR A 171 -11.00 11.01 5.70
N ARG A 172 -11.65 10.72 6.83
CA ARG A 172 -11.81 11.71 7.90
C ARG A 172 -10.46 12.18 8.45
N GLU A 173 -9.49 11.29 8.50
CA GLU A 173 -8.14 11.54 9.01
C GLU A 173 -7.30 12.42 8.07
N THR A 174 -7.60 12.42 6.77
CA THR A 174 -6.87 13.20 5.75
C THR A 174 -7.65 14.41 5.23
N LEU A 175 -8.85 14.66 5.77
CA LEU A 175 -9.73 15.73 5.31
C LEU A 175 -9.13 17.10 5.67
N PRO A 176 -9.06 18.06 4.73
CA PRO A 176 -8.63 19.43 5.06
C PRO A 176 -9.58 20.10 6.05
N ALA A 177 -9.02 20.86 7.01
CA ALA A 177 -9.76 21.43 8.13
C ALA A 177 -10.83 22.47 7.74
N ASP A 178 -10.72 23.05 6.55
CA ASP A 178 -11.62 24.04 5.98
C ASP A 178 -12.84 23.44 5.25
N LYS A 179 -12.94 22.11 5.15
CA LYS A 179 -14.05 21.44 4.46
C LYS A 179 -15.20 21.08 5.39
N GLU A 180 -16.38 21.57 5.06
CA GLU A 180 -17.64 21.05 5.62
C GLU A 180 -18.02 19.73 4.94
N VAL A 181 -18.39 18.72 5.73
CA VAL A 181 -18.67 17.37 5.22
C VAL A 181 -19.99 16.84 5.76
N VAL A 182 -20.84 16.39 4.84
CA VAL A 182 -22.04 15.59 5.12
C VAL A 182 -21.75 14.14 4.77
N ILE A 183 -22.12 13.20 5.64
CA ILE A 183 -21.82 11.78 5.47
C ILE A 183 -23.12 11.01 5.33
N GLY A 184 -23.27 10.31 4.20
CA GLY A 184 -24.32 9.32 3.96
C GLY A 184 -23.72 7.92 4.03
N THR A 185 -24.45 6.97 4.62
CA THR A 185 -24.07 5.55 4.64
C THR A 185 -25.27 4.72 4.21
N PHE A 186 -25.04 3.75 3.33
CA PHE A 186 -26.04 2.78 2.91
C PHE A 186 -25.50 1.36 3.12
N ASN A 187 -26.35 0.45 3.60
CA ASN A 187 -25.95 -0.93 3.90
C ASN A 187 -26.51 -1.87 2.84
N PHE A 188 -25.67 -2.78 2.34
CA PHE A 188 -26.05 -3.77 1.32
C PHE A 188 -26.88 -4.94 1.87
N ASN A 189 -27.05 -5.06 3.19
CA ASN A 189 -27.86 -6.12 3.81
C ASN A 189 -29.39 -5.85 3.74
N GLY A 190 -29.86 -5.22 2.66
CA GLY A 190 -31.29 -4.99 2.39
C GLY A 190 -31.91 -6.16 1.64
#